data_AF-A0A7S2CAU7-F1
#
_entry.id   AF-A0A7S2CAU7-F1
#
_cell.length_a   1.000
_cell.length_b   1.000
_cell.length_c   1.000
_cell.angle_alpha   90.00
_cell.angle_beta   90.00
_cell.angle_gamma   90.00
#
_symmetry.space_group_name_H-M   'P 1'
#
loop_
_entity.id
_entity.type
_entity.pdbx_description
1 polymer ?
#
loop_
_entity_poly.entity_id
_entity_poly.type
_entity_poly.pdbx_seq_one_letter_code
_entity_poly.pdbx_strand_id
1 'polypeptide(L)'
;DETAWEDGGGGFSNTFATPDYQSAAVEAYFASSVELPDSSMYNATGRGYPDIAALAGTANGYCVAASGHFMKVGGTSAACPVFAGMVAQLNDNLLTAGKAPMGFLNPWIYSVAGPAGVFYDVTTGTNNAGVGSGFTATDGWDPATGYGTPNFPAMLELVMA
;
A
#
# COMPACT_ATOMS: atom_id res chain seq x y z
N ASP A 1 -16.52 -0.69 2.84
CA ASP A 1 -15.57 -1.54 2.11
C ASP A 1 -14.63 -0.66 1.30
N GLU A 2 -13.35 -1.01 1.31
CA GLU A 2 -12.29 -0.33 0.56
C GLU A 2 -12.10 -1.02 -0.79
N THR A 3 -11.74 -0.26 -1.82
CA THR A 3 -11.50 -0.77 -3.17
C THR A 3 -10.33 -0.02 -3.80
N ALA A 4 -9.56 -0.70 -4.64
CA ALA A 4 -8.45 -0.09 -5.35
C ALA A 4 -8.96 1.10 -6.20
N TRP A 5 -8.25 2.22 -6.09
CA TRP A 5 -8.55 3.39 -6.92
C TRP A 5 -7.97 3.18 -8.31
N GLU A 6 -8.78 3.39 -9.35
CA GLU A 6 -8.41 3.15 -10.75
C GLU A 6 -7.16 3.92 -11.21
N ASP A 7 -6.91 5.12 -10.65
CA ASP A 7 -5.72 5.92 -10.93
C ASP A 7 -4.59 5.71 -9.92
N GLY A 8 -4.69 4.70 -9.05
CA GLY A 8 -3.65 4.33 -8.09
C GLY A 8 -2.42 3.77 -8.80
N GLY A 9 -1.25 4.39 -8.60
CA GLY A 9 -0.02 3.88 -9.21
C GLY A 9 0.39 2.52 -8.65
N GLY A 10 0.74 1.57 -9.51
CA GLY A 10 1.19 0.24 -9.12
C GLY A 10 1.70 -0.60 -10.29
N GLY A 11 2.35 -1.73 -9.99
CA GLY A 11 2.93 -2.64 -10.98
C GLY A 11 4.32 -3.14 -10.62
N PHE A 12 5.15 -3.43 -11.62
CA PHE A 12 6.46 -4.07 -11.43
C PHE A 12 7.58 -3.28 -12.10
N SER A 13 8.71 -3.12 -11.40
CA SER A 13 9.85 -2.34 -11.88
C SER A 13 10.58 -3.00 -13.06
N ASN A 14 10.99 -2.19 -14.05
CA ASN A 14 11.92 -2.61 -15.10
C ASN A 14 13.40 -2.45 -14.71
N THR A 15 13.68 -1.89 -13.53
CA THR A 15 15.04 -1.51 -13.11
C THR A 15 15.50 -2.29 -11.90
N PHE A 16 14.63 -2.46 -10.91
CA PHE A 16 14.96 -3.12 -9.65
C PHE A 16 14.35 -4.51 -9.62
N ALA A 17 15.18 -5.52 -9.38
CA ALA A 17 14.70 -6.88 -9.13
C ALA A 17 13.83 -6.94 -7.88
N THR A 18 12.96 -7.94 -7.78
CA THR A 18 12.19 -8.21 -6.58
C THR A 18 13.13 -8.39 -5.38
N PRO A 19 13.00 -7.58 -4.31
CA PRO A 19 13.84 -7.72 -3.12
C PRO A 19 13.42 -8.94 -2.30
N ASP A 20 14.36 -9.54 -1.57
CA ASP A 20 14.15 -10.78 -0.80
C ASP A 20 12.93 -10.70 0.13
N TYR A 21 12.75 -9.56 0.83
CA TYR A 21 11.61 -9.36 1.74
C TYR A 21 10.25 -9.41 1.03
N GLN A 22 10.19 -9.20 -0.29
CA GLN A 22 8.97 -9.16 -1.08
C GLN A 22 8.74 -10.45 -1.89
N SER A 23 9.78 -11.26 -2.10
CA SER A 23 9.75 -12.45 -2.98
C SER A 23 8.50 -13.31 -2.82
N ALA A 24 8.22 -13.76 -1.61
CA ALA A 24 7.05 -14.60 -1.30
C ALA A 24 5.70 -13.93 -1.63
N ALA A 25 5.59 -12.61 -1.44
CA ALA A 25 4.37 -11.86 -1.72
C ALA A 25 4.10 -11.76 -3.23
N VAL A 26 5.16 -11.49 -4.01
CA VAL A 26 5.08 -11.42 -5.47
C VAL A 26 4.80 -12.79 -6.08
N GLU A 27 5.45 -13.84 -5.58
CA GLU A 27 5.18 -15.23 -5.99
C GLU A 27 3.72 -15.61 -5.72
N ALA A 28 3.20 -15.28 -4.53
CA ALA A 28 1.80 -15.53 -4.18
C ALA A 28 0.82 -14.80 -5.10
N TYR A 29 1.07 -13.55 -5.45
CA TYR A 29 0.23 -12.79 -6.38
C TYR A 29 0.17 -13.45 -7.76
N PHE A 30 1.32 -13.83 -8.34
CA PHE A 30 1.36 -14.49 -9.65
C PHE A 30 0.83 -15.93 -9.64
N ALA A 31 0.79 -16.58 -8.48
CA ALA A 31 0.16 -17.89 -8.31
C ALA A 31 -1.36 -17.82 -8.05
N SER A 32 -1.92 -16.62 -7.84
CA SER A 32 -3.34 -16.42 -7.62
C SER A 32 -4.17 -16.62 -8.91
N SER A 33 -5.50 -16.59 -8.79
CA SER A 33 -6.42 -16.72 -9.91
C SER A 33 -6.82 -15.39 -10.56
N VAL A 34 -6.15 -14.29 -10.23
CA VAL A 34 -6.47 -12.98 -10.82
C VAL A 34 -6.18 -12.95 -12.31
N GLU A 35 -6.99 -12.21 -13.05
CA GLU A 35 -6.67 -11.87 -14.42
C GLU A 35 -5.50 -10.89 -14.43
N LEU A 36 -4.41 -11.29 -15.09
CA LEU A 36 -3.22 -10.47 -15.25
C LEU A 36 -3.29 -9.67 -16.56
N PRO A 37 -2.68 -8.47 -16.61
CA PRO A 37 -2.37 -7.83 -17.88
C PRO A 37 -1.61 -8.76 -18.82
N ASP A 38 -1.58 -8.42 -20.12
CA ASP A 38 -0.69 -9.09 -21.06
C ASP A 38 0.75 -9.06 -20.52
N SER A 39 1.43 -10.22 -20.55
CA SER A 39 2.80 -10.36 -20.04
C SER A 39 3.82 -9.41 -20.67
N SER A 40 3.53 -8.88 -21.87
CA SER A 40 4.36 -7.85 -22.52
C SER A 40 4.28 -6.47 -21.86
N MET A 41 3.30 -6.25 -20.96
CA MET A 41 3.04 -4.97 -20.30
C MET A 41 3.76 -4.80 -18.96
N TYR A 42 4.41 -5.85 -18.44
CA TYR A 42 5.09 -5.78 -17.14
C TYR A 42 6.31 -6.72 -17.04
N ASN A 43 7.19 -6.42 -16.09
CA ASN A 43 8.34 -7.26 -15.77
C ASN A 43 8.07 -8.10 -14.52
N ALA A 44 7.74 -9.38 -14.69
CA ALA A 44 7.38 -10.28 -13.59
C ALA A 44 8.50 -10.48 -12.54
N THR A 45 9.77 -10.19 -12.89
CA THR A 45 10.91 -10.32 -11.97
C THR A 45 11.27 -9.00 -11.27
N GLY A 46 10.45 -7.96 -11.49
CA GLY A 46 10.67 -6.62 -10.93
C GLY A 46 10.16 -6.49 -9.49
N ARG A 47 10.66 -5.49 -8.77
CA ARG A 47 10.05 -5.02 -7.52
C ARG A 47 8.60 -4.62 -7.80
N GLY A 48 7.66 -5.32 -7.19
CA GLY A 48 6.23 -5.03 -7.30
C GLY A 48 5.84 -3.90 -6.37
N TYR A 49 4.95 -2.97 -6.70
CA TYR A 49 4.53 -1.86 -5.82
C TYR A 49 3.05 -1.54 -6.03
N PRO A 50 2.35 -0.94 -5.05
CA PRO A 50 2.86 -0.39 -3.79
C PRO A 50 3.13 -1.44 -2.68
N ASP A 51 3.65 -1.01 -1.53
CA ASP A 51 3.79 -1.89 -0.35
C ASP A 51 2.52 -1.89 0.53
N ILE A 52 1.87 -0.73 0.61
CA ILE A 52 0.63 -0.45 1.35
C ILE A 52 -0.19 0.57 0.56
N ALA A 53 -1.46 0.73 0.93
CA ALA A 53 -2.34 1.76 0.42
C ALA A 53 -2.88 2.66 1.55
N ALA A 54 -3.43 3.81 1.16
CA ALA A 54 -4.31 4.62 1.98
C ALA A 54 -5.28 5.36 1.04
N LEU A 55 -6.26 6.06 1.61
CA LEU A 55 -7.28 6.77 0.84
C LEU A 55 -6.64 7.72 -0.19
N ALA A 56 -7.02 7.56 -1.45
CA ALA A 56 -6.52 8.36 -2.58
C ALA A 56 -7.61 8.75 -3.58
N GLY A 57 -8.75 8.05 -3.60
CA GLY A 57 -9.85 8.35 -4.54
C GLY A 57 -10.50 9.72 -4.31
N THR A 58 -11.02 10.31 -5.38
CA THR A 58 -11.68 11.65 -5.33
C THR A 58 -13.15 11.60 -4.93
N ALA A 59 -13.79 10.42 -4.99
CA ALA A 59 -15.17 10.22 -4.52
C ALA A 59 -15.28 10.61 -3.03
N ASN A 60 -14.36 10.08 -2.21
CA ASN A 60 -14.22 10.34 -0.77
C ASN A 60 -12.99 11.21 -0.47
N GLY A 61 -12.71 12.22 -1.30
CA GLY A 61 -11.48 13.02 -1.20
C GLY A 61 -11.33 13.80 0.12
N TYR A 62 -10.09 14.15 0.43
CA TYR A 62 -9.71 14.99 1.56
C TYR A 62 -10.20 16.42 1.38
N CYS A 63 -10.64 17.03 2.47
CA CYS A 63 -10.91 18.46 2.51
C CYS A 63 -9.61 19.20 2.89
N VAL A 64 -9.14 20.08 2.00
CA VAL A 64 -7.95 20.92 2.25
C VAL A 64 -8.32 22.39 2.10
N ALA A 65 -7.67 23.24 2.89
CA ALA A 65 -7.75 24.69 2.72
C ALA A 65 -6.57 25.17 1.88
N ALA A 66 -6.85 25.78 0.72
CA ALA A 66 -5.84 26.37 -0.14
C ALA A 66 -6.38 27.70 -0.67
N SER A 67 -5.53 28.71 -0.89
CA SER A 67 -5.94 30.00 -1.48
C SER A 67 -7.19 30.64 -0.83
N GLY A 68 -7.39 30.46 0.48
CA GLY A 68 -8.53 31.05 1.22
C GLY A 68 -9.87 30.33 1.08
N HIS A 69 -9.93 29.12 0.50
CA HIS A 69 -11.14 28.32 0.38
C HIS A 69 -10.88 26.84 0.62
N PHE A 70 -11.94 26.09 0.95
CA PHE A 70 -11.89 24.64 1.08
C PHE A 70 -12.11 23.98 -0.28
N MET A 71 -11.30 22.95 -0.56
CA MET A 71 -11.40 22.15 -1.77
C MET A 71 -11.24 20.66 -1.45
N LYS A 72 -11.87 19.82 -2.29
CA LYS A 72 -11.74 18.37 -2.22
C LYS A 72 -10.58 17.91 -3.09
N VAL A 73 -9.65 17.14 -2.52
CA VAL A 73 -8.49 16.58 -3.24
C VAL A 73 -8.38 15.08 -3.00
N GLY A 74 -7.75 14.38 -3.93
CA GLY A 74 -7.36 12.97 -3.79
C GLY A 74 -5.90 12.80 -4.19
N GLY A 75 -5.58 11.66 -4.80
CA GLY A 75 -4.23 11.32 -5.23
C GLY A 75 -3.45 10.55 -4.17
N THR A 76 -2.51 9.72 -4.62
CA THR A 76 -1.53 9.08 -3.73
C THR A 76 -0.64 10.10 -3.01
N SER A 77 -0.57 11.34 -3.52
CA SER A 77 -0.01 12.50 -2.82
C SER A 77 -0.69 12.80 -1.48
N ALA A 78 -1.98 12.47 -1.31
CA ALA A 78 -2.70 12.60 -0.05
C ALA A 78 -2.56 11.35 0.83
N ALA A 79 -2.48 10.16 0.21
CA ALA A 79 -2.23 8.89 0.91
C ALA A 79 -0.87 8.89 1.64
N CYS A 80 0.19 9.37 0.97
CA CYS A 80 1.56 9.41 1.50
C CYS A 80 1.69 10.14 2.86
N PRO A 81 1.22 11.40 3.03
CA PRO A 81 1.31 12.09 4.31
C PRO A 81 0.39 11.50 5.38
N VAL A 82 -0.70 10.82 5.02
CA VAL A 82 -1.51 10.08 6.00
C VAL A 82 -0.68 8.95 6.63
N PHE A 83 -0.05 8.12 5.81
CA PHE A 83 0.81 7.06 6.34
C PHE A 83 2.03 7.62 7.09
N ALA A 84 2.64 8.70 6.59
CA ALA A 84 3.74 9.37 7.29
C ALA A 84 3.33 9.86 8.69
N GLY A 85 2.12 10.41 8.84
CA GLY A 85 1.57 10.83 10.13
C GLY A 85 1.32 9.66 11.09
N MET A 86 0.93 8.49 10.58
CA MET A 86 0.82 7.27 11.38
C MET A 86 2.18 6.80 11.87
N VAL A 87 3.18 6.73 10.98
CA VAL A 87 4.55 6.34 11.34
C VAL A 87 5.18 7.32 12.34
N ALA A 88 4.89 8.62 12.21
CA ALA A 88 5.34 9.62 13.18
C ALA A 88 4.77 9.35 14.59
N GLN A 89 3.49 8.99 14.70
CA GLN A 89 2.88 8.62 15.98
C GLN A 89 3.43 7.30 16.54
N LEU A 90 3.71 6.30 15.68
CA LEU A 90 4.37 5.07 16.11
C LEU A 90 5.77 5.37 16.68
N ASN A 91 6.56 6.20 15.97
CA ASN A 91 7.89 6.60 16.44
C ASN A 91 7.83 7.41 17.74
N ASP A 92 6.84 8.27 17.93
CA ASP A 92 6.66 9.01 19.18
C ASP A 92 6.44 8.06 20.38
N ASN A 93 5.60 7.03 20.20
CA ASN A 93 5.38 6.00 21.22
C ASN A 93 6.64 5.17 21.49
N LEU A 94 7.34 4.75 20.44
CA LEU A 94 8.60 4.00 20.54
C LEU A 94 9.67 4.80 21.31
N LEU A 95 9.89 6.05 20.91
CA LEU A 95 10.90 6.93 21.54
C LEU A 95 10.54 7.26 22.99
N THR A 96 9.26 7.49 23.29
CA THR A 96 8.77 7.68 24.67
C THR A 96 9.06 6.45 25.55
N ALA A 97 9.00 5.25 24.98
CA ALA A 97 9.35 4.01 25.65
C ALA A 97 10.85 3.67 25.61
N GLY A 98 11.71 4.56 25.11
CA GLY A 98 13.15 4.33 24.99
C GLY A 98 13.55 3.32 23.89
N LYS A 99 12.64 3.01 22.97
CA LYS A 99 12.89 2.14 21.79
C LYS A 99 13.40 2.98 20.60
N ALA A 100 14.05 2.32 19.65
CA ALA A 100 14.48 2.94 18.41
C ALA A 100 13.30 3.20 17.45
N PRO A 101 13.38 4.22 16.57
CA PRO A 101 12.35 4.46 15.56
C PRO A 101 12.38 3.38 14.45
N MET A 102 11.29 3.26 13.70
CA MET A 102 11.10 2.17 12.72
C MET A 102 12.07 2.21 11.52
N GLY A 103 12.54 3.39 11.09
CA GLY A 103 13.49 3.52 9.98
C GLY A 103 12.94 2.99 8.65
N PHE A 104 13.67 2.07 8.00
CA PHE A 104 13.25 1.45 6.74
C PHE A 104 12.16 0.40 6.98
N LEU A 105 10.90 0.74 6.67
CA LEU A 105 9.75 -0.07 7.06
C LEU A 105 9.53 -1.33 6.21
N ASN A 106 9.99 -1.39 4.96
CA ASN A 106 9.57 -2.48 4.05
C ASN A 106 9.86 -3.87 4.62
N PRO A 107 11.07 -4.23 5.08
CA PRO A 107 11.30 -5.56 5.66
C PRO A 107 10.35 -5.88 6.83
N TRP A 108 10.03 -4.89 7.67
CA TRP A 108 9.07 -5.04 8.75
C TRP A 108 7.66 -5.28 8.21
N ILE A 109 7.17 -4.45 7.27
CA ILE A 109 5.83 -4.57 6.64
C ILE A 109 5.62 -6.00 6.12
N TYR A 110 6.54 -6.51 5.29
CA TYR A 110 6.40 -7.84 4.69
C TYR A 110 6.55 -8.97 5.72
N SER A 111 7.23 -8.74 6.84
CA SER A 111 7.32 -9.74 7.92
C SER A 111 6.06 -9.82 8.79
N VAL A 112 5.24 -8.75 8.82
CA VAL A 112 4.08 -8.63 9.73
C VAL A 112 2.74 -8.56 9.01
N ALA A 113 2.74 -8.51 7.68
CA ALA A 113 1.51 -8.51 6.91
C ALA A 113 0.81 -9.88 6.83
N GLY A 114 1.50 -10.96 7.23
CA GLY A 114 0.92 -12.30 7.36
C GLY A 114 -0.08 -12.46 8.52
N PRO A 115 0.20 -11.96 9.74
CA PRO A 115 -0.79 -11.89 10.82
C PRO A 115 -2.05 -11.09 10.44
N ALA A 116 -3.21 -11.72 10.60
CA ALA A 116 -4.50 -11.06 10.35
C ALA A 116 -4.63 -9.76 11.18
N GLY A 117 -4.88 -8.65 10.49
CA GLY A 117 -5.34 -7.40 11.11
C GLY A 117 -4.30 -6.28 11.27
N VAL A 118 -3.04 -6.46 10.85
CA VAL A 118 -2.07 -5.32 10.81
C VAL A 118 -2.41 -4.35 9.66
N PHE A 119 -2.94 -4.90 8.56
CA PHE A 119 -3.49 -4.16 7.44
C PHE A 119 -4.92 -4.63 7.18
N TYR A 120 -5.77 -3.72 6.70
CA TYR A 120 -7.04 -4.06 6.11
C TYR A 120 -6.81 -4.38 4.64
N ASP A 121 -6.98 -5.65 4.29
CA ASP A 121 -6.77 -6.16 2.95
C ASP A 121 -7.80 -5.59 1.97
N VAL A 122 -7.33 -5.04 0.85
CA VAL A 122 -8.18 -4.48 -0.20
C VAL A 122 -8.21 -5.48 -1.34
N THR A 123 -9.33 -6.19 -1.48
CA THR A 123 -9.41 -7.37 -2.36
C THR A 123 -10.23 -7.14 -3.63
N THR A 124 -10.63 -5.88 -3.89
CA THR A 124 -11.48 -5.52 -5.02
C THR A 124 -10.98 -4.27 -5.73
N GLY A 125 -11.29 -4.16 -7.02
CA GLY A 125 -10.91 -3.03 -7.87
C GLY A 125 -9.64 -3.31 -8.68
N THR A 126 -9.32 -2.38 -9.57
CA THR A 126 -8.15 -2.47 -10.46
C THR A 126 -7.58 -1.09 -10.71
N ASN A 127 -6.26 -0.98 -10.86
CA ASN A 127 -5.58 0.28 -11.17
C ASN A 127 -5.34 0.48 -12.68
N ASN A 128 -6.40 0.40 -13.46
CA ASN A 128 -6.33 0.40 -14.92
C ASN A 128 -6.51 1.78 -15.59
N ALA A 129 -6.51 2.87 -14.79
CA ALA A 129 -6.75 4.25 -15.22
C ALA A 129 -8.02 4.42 -16.11
N GLY A 130 -9.03 3.57 -15.92
CA GLY A 130 -10.26 3.57 -16.71
C GLY A 130 -10.09 3.11 -18.18
N VAL A 131 -8.91 2.64 -18.59
CA VAL A 131 -8.59 2.30 -20.00
C VAL A 131 -8.30 0.82 -20.25
N GLY A 132 -8.49 -0.03 -19.23
CA GLY A 132 -8.72 -1.47 -19.43
C GLY A 132 -7.51 -2.39 -19.26
N SER A 133 -6.34 -1.88 -18.87
CA SER A 133 -5.22 -2.75 -18.48
C SER A 133 -4.54 -2.22 -17.22
N GLY A 134 -4.51 -3.07 -16.19
CA GLY A 134 -3.98 -2.76 -14.87
C GLY A 134 -3.98 -4.02 -14.01
N PHE A 135 -3.49 -3.90 -12.79
CA PHE A 135 -3.46 -5.00 -11.85
C PHE A 135 -4.73 -5.02 -11.01
N THR A 136 -5.23 -6.22 -10.75
CA THR A 136 -6.43 -6.44 -9.95
C THR A 136 -6.03 -6.70 -8.52
N ALA A 137 -6.70 -6.03 -7.58
CA ALA A 137 -6.59 -6.27 -6.15
C ALA A 137 -7.15 -7.66 -5.80
N THR A 138 -6.53 -8.34 -4.83
CA THR A 138 -6.90 -9.71 -4.43
C THR A 138 -6.41 -10.00 -3.01
N ASP A 139 -6.73 -11.16 -2.47
CA ASP A 139 -6.32 -11.56 -1.12
C ASP A 139 -4.79 -11.50 -0.98
N GLY A 140 -4.31 -10.81 0.06
CA GLY A 140 -2.90 -10.68 0.40
C GLY A 140 -2.24 -9.44 -0.19
N TRP A 141 -1.01 -9.58 -0.68
CA TRP A 141 -0.32 -8.47 -1.35
C TRP A 141 -0.70 -8.44 -2.82
N ASP A 142 -1.02 -7.26 -3.33
CA ASP A 142 -1.29 -7.04 -4.74
C ASP A 142 -0.63 -5.74 -5.29
N PRO A 143 -0.41 -5.62 -6.61
CA PRO A 143 0.20 -4.44 -7.22
C PRO A 143 -0.77 -3.28 -7.47
N ALA A 144 -2.00 -3.31 -6.96
CA ALA A 144 -2.91 -2.18 -6.93
C ALA A 144 -2.92 -1.49 -5.55
N THR A 145 -2.82 -2.25 -4.46
CA THR A 145 -2.98 -1.77 -3.08
C THR A 145 -1.93 -2.26 -2.08
N GLY A 146 -0.97 -3.07 -2.49
CA GLY A 146 0.01 -3.64 -1.59
C GLY A 146 -0.67 -4.59 -0.61
N TYR A 147 -0.35 -4.52 0.68
CA TYR A 147 -1.11 -5.24 1.71
C TYR A 147 -2.40 -4.53 2.15
N GLY A 148 -2.82 -3.49 1.44
CA GLY A 148 -4.00 -2.70 1.79
C GLY A 148 -3.71 -1.59 2.79
N THR A 149 -4.71 -1.19 3.57
CA THR A 149 -4.63 0.03 4.41
C THR A 149 -4.14 -0.25 5.84
N PRO A 150 -3.29 0.60 6.43
CA PRO A 150 -2.71 0.36 7.75
C PRO A 150 -3.74 0.41 8.89
N ASN A 151 -3.74 -0.61 9.75
CA ASN A 151 -4.51 -0.62 10.99
C ASN A 151 -3.67 -0.10 12.16
N PHE A 152 -3.78 1.20 12.46
CA PHE A 152 -2.91 1.85 13.45
C PHE A 152 -2.86 1.17 14.82
N PRO A 153 -3.99 0.83 15.49
CA PRO A 153 -3.96 0.10 16.76
C PRO A 153 -3.15 -1.19 16.72
N ALA A 154 -3.33 -2.01 15.67
CA ALA A 154 -2.61 -3.27 15.53
C ALA A 154 -1.11 -3.06 15.24
N MET A 155 -0.78 -2.07 14.41
CA MET A 155 0.62 -1.68 14.19
C MET A 155 1.28 -1.22 15.50
N LEU A 156 0.60 -0.39 16.28
CA LEU A 156 1.11 0.12 17.55
C LEU A 156 1.35 -1.01 18.55
N GLU A 157 0.39 -1.93 18.71
CA GLU A 157 0.55 -3.10 19.55
C GLU A 157 1.80 -3.90 19.15
N LEU A 158 1.99 -4.13 17.86
CA LEU A 158 3.08 -4.95 17.36
C LEU A 158 4.47 -4.30 17.49
N VAL A 159 4.60 -3.00 17.25
CA VAL A 159 5.89 -2.32 17.40
C VAL A 159 6.26 -2.10 18.87
N MET A 160 5.28 -2.10 19.77
CA MET A 160 5.48 -1.91 21.21
C MET A 160 5.77 -3.21 21.96
N ALA A 161 5.39 -4.37 21.39
CA ALA A 161 5.81 -5.68 21.88
C ALA A 161 7.35 -5.79 21.97
#